data_AF-A0A6G5R6S2-F1
#
_entry.id   AF-A0A6G5R6S2-F1
#
_cell.length_a   1.000
_cell.length_b   1.000
_cell.length_c   1.000
_cell.angle_alpha   90.00
_cell.angle_beta   90.00
_cell.angle_gamma   90.00
#
_symmetry.space_group_name_H-M   'P 1'
#
loop_
_entity.id
_entity.type
_entity.pdbx_description
1 polymer ?
#
loop_
_entity_poly.entity_id
_entity_poly.type
_entity_poly.pdbx_seq_one_letter_code
_entity_poly.pdbx_strand_id
1 'polypeptide(L)'
;MKSIESFKGVALNAPRLTTSEQIQDNRIINLSEFTNKLKEAFKKRYCDIQNLATQEQTAELYSLYPCNFLMACSAKLNKLDFLGYNAKHQSLSITLKDDTGEVQAIATRHIRDEAGEIIKGKKWIRATGSNNSFIPHHIDKNDDMVFIAEGMGEAGLFKILNSSYICFQNADELNKFEYNPLKDEILSKLKDKAVICFVDNDEVGQNGFNAIYPFIGEVTKELYQIRFKDKPKGYDLRDFIIDLSKDHSHKDILKALAKEIRERQGRV
;
A
#
# COMPACT_ATOMS: atom_id res chain seq x y z
N MET A 1 -4.93 25.43 -15.55
CA MET A 1 -5.08 24.23 -14.69
C MET A 1 -5.08 23.01 -15.59
N LYS A 2 -4.24 22.00 -15.34
CA LYS A 2 -4.02 20.88 -16.29
C LYS A 2 -4.76 19.61 -15.85
N SER A 3 -5.21 18.83 -16.83
CA SER A 3 -6.01 17.60 -16.74
C SER A 3 -5.22 16.43 -16.14
N ILE A 4 -5.91 15.33 -15.80
CA ILE A 4 -5.35 14.02 -15.39
C ILE A 4 -4.23 13.55 -16.34
N GLU A 5 -4.27 13.94 -17.61
CA GLU A 5 -3.23 13.61 -18.60
C GLU A 5 -1.85 14.22 -18.26
N SER A 6 -1.80 15.30 -17.49
CA SER A 6 -0.54 15.91 -17.03
C SER A 6 0.17 15.12 -15.93
N PHE A 7 -0.45 14.06 -15.41
CA PHE A 7 0.15 13.11 -14.45
C PHE A 7 0.80 11.89 -15.14
N LYS A 8 0.78 11.80 -16.48
CA LYS A 8 1.52 10.77 -17.22
C LYS A 8 3.00 11.13 -17.26
N GLY A 9 3.78 10.61 -16.31
CA GLY A 9 5.23 10.65 -16.42
C GLY A 9 6.00 10.66 -15.10
N VAL A 10 5.82 9.64 -14.25
CA VAL A 10 6.90 8.78 -13.72
C VAL A 10 6.21 7.46 -13.34
N ALA A 11 5.83 6.67 -14.34
CA ALA A 11 5.70 5.24 -14.12
C ALA A 11 7.14 4.70 -14.05
N LEU A 12 7.44 3.81 -13.11
CA LEU A 12 8.65 2.99 -13.10
C LEU A 12 8.60 2.01 -14.29
N ASN A 13 8.54 2.54 -15.51
CA ASN A 13 8.41 1.77 -16.74
C ASN A 13 9.61 0.83 -16.81
N ALA A 14 9.31 -0.48 -16.86
CA ALA A 14 10.30 -1.51 -17.07
C ALA A 14 11.11 -1.20 -18.34
N PRO A 15 12.45 -1.33 -18.32
CA PRO A 15 13.21 -1.28 -19.55
C PRO A 15 12.73 -2.41 -20.47
N ARG A 16 12.43 -2.08 -21.73
CA ARG A 16 12.28 -3.08 -22.79
C ARG A 16 13.58 -3.85 -22.88
N LEU A 17 13.54 -5.14 -22.56
CA LEU A 17 14.66 -6.04 -22.82
C LEU A 17 14.79 -6.25 -24.33
N THR A 18 15.90 -5.79 -24.91
CA THR A 18 16.38 -6.35 -26.19
C THR A 18 16.94 -7.73 -25.89
N THR A 19 16.48 -8.71 -26.64
CA THR A 19 16.89 -10.11 -26.54
C THR A 19 18.35 -10.33 -26.94
N SER A 20 18.89 -11.40 -26.37
CA SER A 20 20.10 -12.16 -26.71
C SER A 20 21.45 -11.59 -26.29
N GLU A 21 22.12 -12.34 -25.40
CA GLU A 21 23.40 -12.96 -25.73
C GLU A 21 23.53 -14.27 -24.92
N GLN A 22 23.68 -15.38 -25.65
CA GLN A 22 24.04 -16.68 -25.10
C GLN A 22 25.51 -16.62 -24.67
N ILE A 23 25.80 -17.01 -23.43
CA ILE A 23 27.19 -17.27 -23.00
C ILE A 23 27.28 -18.73 -22.59
N GLN A 24 27.80 -19.54 -23.51
CA GLN A 24 28.54 -20.76 -23.18
C GLN A 24 29.96 -20.32 -22.80
N ASP A 25 30.45 -20.63 -21.59
CA ASP A 25 31.86 -20.99 -21.42
C ASP A 25 32.14 -21.71 -20.08
N ASN A 26 32.92 -22.79 -20.16
CA ASN A 26 33.33 -23.68 -19.08
C ASN A 26 34.59 -23.15 -18.37
N ARG A 27 34.44 -22.22 -17.43
CA ARG A 27 35.57 -21.81 -16.57
C ARG A 27 35.21 -21.90 -15.10
N ILE A 28 36.13 -22.46 -14.32
CA ILE A 28 36.07 -22.55 -12.86
C ILE A 28 35.80 -21.15 -12.32
N ILE A 29 34.60 -20.99 -11.77
CA ILE A 29 34.08 -19.71 -11.32
C ILE A 29 34.83 -19.35 -10.03
N ASN A 30 35.64 -18.30 -10.06
CA ASN A 30 36.18 -17.68 -8.85
C ASN A 30 34.99 -17.18 -8.02
N LEU A 31 34.64 -17.91 -6.97
CA LEU A 31 33.46 -17.66 -6.14
C LEU A 31 33.43 -16.24 -5.59
N SER A 32 34.57 -15.60 -5.35
CA SER A 32 34.62 -14.20 -4.91
C SER A 32 34.24 -13.22 -6.03
N GLU A 33 34.68 -13.49 -7.27
CA GLU A 33 34.36 -12.69 -8.45
C GLU A 33 32.91 -12.89 -8.90
N PHE A 34 32.38 -14.11 -8.78
CA PHE A 34 30.95 -14.41 -9.02
C PHE A 34 30.05 -13.85 -7.95
N THR A 35 30.45 -13.89 -6.68
CA THR A 35 29.72 -13.24 -5.59
C THR A 35 29.74 -11.73 -5.73
N ASN A 36 30.85 -11.14 -6.19
CA ASN A 36 30.93 -9.72 -6.49
C ASN A 36 30.13 -9.36 -7.74
N LYS A 37 30.14 -10.17 -8.81
CA LYS A 37 29.28 -9.98 -9.98
C LYS A 37 27.80 -10.20 -9.67
N LEU A 38 27.45 -11.11 -8.76
CA LEU A 38 26.08 -11.26 -8.23
C LEU A 38 25.70 -10.10 -7.35
N LYS A 39 26.57 -9.62 -6.46
CA LYS A 39 26.32 -8.41 -5.64
C LYS A 39 26.20 -7.16 -6.49
N GLU A 40 27.03 -7.01 -7.53
CA GLU A 40 26.96 -5.93 -8.52
C GLU A 40 25.73 -6.07 -9.40
N ALA A 41 25.35 -7.28 -9.82
CA ALA A 41 24.10 -7.51 -10.55
C ALA A 41 22.86 -7.33 -9.67
N PHE A 42 22.94 -7.66 -8.37
CA PHE A 42 21.87 -7.48 -7.39
C PHE A 42 21.75 -6.01 -7.01
N LYS A 43 22.88 -5.31 -6.80
CA LYS A 43 22.94 -3.85 -6.70
C LYS A 43 22.40 -3.22 -7.96
N LYS A 44 22.90 -3.51 -9.15
CA LYS A 44 22.39 -2.96 -10.42
C LYS A 44 20.89 -3.24 -10.59
N ARG A 45 20.38 -4.43 -10.25
CA ARG A 45 18.94 -4.76 -10.36
C ARG A 45 18.04 -4.13 -9.28
N TYR A 46 18.59 -3.68 -8.15
CA TYR A 46 17.89 -2.92 -7.10
C TYR A 46 18.24 -1.41 -7.09
N CYS A 47 19.32 -1.01 -7.75
CA CYS A 47 19.89 0.33 -7.88
C CYS A 47 19.68 0.88 -9.30
N ASP A 48 19.15 0.14 -10.26
CA ASP A 48 18.64 0.70 -11.53
C ASP A 48 17.39 1.59 -11.28
N ILE A 49 16.91 1.66 -10.03
CA ILE A 49 16.01 2.72 -9.54
C ILE A 49 16.74 4.09 -9.47
N GLN A 50 18.07 4.12 -9.41
CA GLN A 50 18.88 5.36 -9.33
C GLN A 50 18.82 6.24 -10.58
N ASN A 51 18.32 5.74 -11.71
CA ASN A 51 18.14 6.57 -12.91
C ASN A 51 16.71 7.11 -13.07
N LEU A 52 15.79 6.82 -12.14
CA LEU A 52 14.40 7.28 -12.21
C LEU A 52 13.89 7.93 -10.92
N ALA A 53 14.54 7.71 -9.77
CA ALA A 53 14.19 8.37 -8.52
C ALA A 53 15.43 8.87 -7.74
N THR A 54 15.35 10.07 -7.13
CA THR A 54 16.41 10.59 -6.26
C THR A 54 16.50 9.77 -4.96
N GLN A 55 17.62 9.90 -4.23
CA GLN A 55 17.78 9.26 -2.92
C GLN A 55 16.68 9.68 -1.94
N GLU A 56 16.26 10.94 -2.00
CA GLU A 56 15.16 11.49 -1.19
C GLU A 56 13.82 10.84 -1.52
N GLN A 57 13.50 10.67 -2.81
CA GLN A 57 12.28 9.99 -3.25
C GLN A 57 12.24 8.53 -2.80
N THR A 58 13.40 7.88 -2.82
CA THR A 58 13.54 6.50 -2.32
C THR A 58 13.36 6.43 -0.80
N ALA A 59 13.87 7.43 -0.06
CA ALA A 59 13.66 7.52 1.39
C ALA A 59 12.19 7.77 1.76
N GLU A 60 11.49 8.64 1.02
CA GLU A 60 10.06 8.86 1.19
C GLU A 60 9.25 7.58 0.96
N LEU A 61 9.61 6.80 -0.07
CA LEU A 61 9.00 5.49 -0.31
C LEU A 61 9.19 4.54 0.87
N TYR A 62 10.42 4.40 1.37
CA TYR A 62 10.69 3.53 2.52
C TYR A 62 10.07 4.01 3.82
N SER A 63 9.71 5.30 3.91
CA SER A 63 8.92 5.82 5.03
C SER A 63 7.44 5.45 4.96
N LEU A 64 6.92 5.05 3.79
CA LEU A 64 5.58 4.45 3.67
C LEU A 64 5.63 2.93 3.75
N TYR A 65 6.53 2.31 2.98
CA TYR A 65 6.65 0.86 2.86
C TYR A 65 8.11 0.48 3.15
N PRO A 66 8.43 0.06 4.38
CA PRO A 66 9.79 -0.24 4.77
C PRO A 66 10.45 -1.30 3.87
N CYS A 67 11.76 -1.16 3.63
CA CYS A 67 12.51 -2.09 2.79
C CYS A 67 12.40 -3.55 3.27
N ASN A 68 12.49 -3.79 4.59
CA ASN A 68 12.33 -5.13 5.17
C ASN A 68 10.96 -5.73 4.86
N PHE A 69 9.90 -4.93 4.93
CA PHE A 69 8.55 -5.37 4.59
C PHE A 69 8.42 -5.71 3.10
N LEU A 70 8.90 -4.82 2.21
CA LEU A 70 8.87 -5.06 0.77
C LEU A 70 9.64 -6.34 0.39
N MET A 71 10.81 -6.56 1.00
CA MET A 71 11.60 -7.77 0.81
C MET A 71 10.85 -9.02 1.26
N ALA A 72 10.15 -8.96 2.39
CA ALA A 72 9.38 -10.08 2.91
C ALA A 72 8.24 -10.49 1.98
N CYS A 73 7.58 -9.51 1.36
CA CYS A 73 6.52 -9.72 0.38
C CYS A 73 7.05 -10.06 -1.03
N SER A 74 8.38 -10.15 -1.22
CA SER A 74 9.01 -10.26 -2.54
C SER A 74 8.57 -9.15 -3.52
N ALA A 75 8.13 -8.01 -2.98
CA ALA A 75 7.62 -6.89 -3.73
C ALA A 75 8.79 -6.04 -4.26
N LYS A 76 8.72 -5.68 -5.54
CA LYS A 76 9.71 -4.81 -6.18
C LYS A 76 9.08 -3.46 -6.39
N LEU A 77 9.73 -2.39 -5.90
CA LEU A 77 9.23 -1.02 -6.02
C LEU A 77 8.86 -0.66 -7.46
N ASN A 78 9.71 -1.03 -8.44
CA ASN A 78 9.46 -0.79 -9.86
C ASN A 78 8.31 -1.59 -10.48
N LYS A 79 7.65 -2.45 -9.70
CA LYS A 79 6.44 -3.18 -10.10
C LYS A 79 5.18 -2.71 -9.37
N LEU A 80 5.31 -1.76 -8.44
CA LEU A 80 4.17 -1.18 -7.73
C LEU A 80 3.54 -0.08 -8.58
N ASP A 81 2.62 -0.47 -9.45
CA ASP A 81 2.00 0.39 -10.49
C ASP A 81 1.09 1.48 -9.92
N PHE A 82 0.77 1.41 -8.62
CA PHE A 82 0.00 2.39 -7.88
C PHE A 82 0.88 3.50 -7.28
N LEU A 83 2.20 3.38 -7.34
CA LEU A 83 3.13 4.39 -6.85
C LEU A 83 3.59 5.30 -7.99
N GLY A 84 3.70 6.59 -7.68
CA GLY A 84 4.22 7.60 -8.60
C GLY A 84 4.83 8.78 -7.85
N TYR A 85 5.23 9.80 -8.60
CA TYR A 85 5.79 11.02 -8.04
C TYR A 85 5.16 12.25 -8.67
N ASN A 86 4.72 13.19 -7.85
CA ASN A 86 4.22 14.48 -8.28
C ASN A 86 5.38 15.47 -8.37
N ALA A 87 5.88 15.69 -9.59
CA ALA A 87 7.01 16.59 -9.84
C ALA A 87 6.76 18.04 -9.35
N LYS A 88 5.51 18.53 -9.42
CA LYS A 88 5.16 19.89 -8.99
C LYS A 88 5.29 20.07 -7.48
N HIS A 89 4.86 19.07 -6.72
CA HIS A 89 4.85 19.10 -5.26
C HIS A 89 6.03 18.34 -4.65
N GLN A 90 6.97 17.93 -5.49
CA GLN A 90 8.16 17.16 -5.14
C GLN A 90 7.89 16.04 -4.15
N SER A 91 6.82 15.28 -4.37
CA SER A 91 6.41 14.28 -3.39
C SER A 91 5.73 13.07 -3.99
N LEU A 92 5.79 11.96 -3.25
CA LEU A 92 5.15 10.71 -3.62
C LEU A 92 3.65 10.87 -3.90
N SER A 93 3.15 10.16 -4.90
CA SER A 93 1.73 9.98 -5.15
C SER A 93 1.30 8.52 -5.13
N ILE A 94 0.05 8.29 -4.73
CA ILE A 94 -0.65 7.01 -4.85
C ILE A 94 -1.78 7.15 -5.85
N THR A 95 -1.84 6.22 -6.80
CA THR A 95 -2.88 6.10 -7.82
C THR A 95 -3.76 4.90 -7.52
N LEU A 96 -5.05 5.16 -7.36
CA LEU A 96 -6.09 4.17 -7.15
C LEU A 96 -6.81 3.92 -8.47
N LYS A 97 -6.94 2.65 -8.82
CA LYS A 97 -7.61 2.18 -10.03
C LYS A 97 -8.73 1.22 -9.63
N ASP A 98 -9.76 1.14 -10.44
CA ASP A 98 -10.76 0.07 -10.34
C ASP A 98 -10.27 -1.24 -10.99
N ASP A 99 -11.12 -2.25 -10.96
CA ASP A 99 -10.86 -3.59 -11.50
C ASP A 99 -10.64 -3.60 -13.03
N THR A 100 -11.09 -2.56 -13.75
CA THR A 100 -10.84 -2.42 -15.19
C THR A 100 -9.48 -1.76 -15.50
N GLY A 101 -8.80 -1.25 -14.47
CA GLY A 101 -7.55 -0.52 -14.57
C GLY A 101 -7.73 0.99 -14.78
N GLU A 102 -8.97 1.48 -14.80
CA GLU A 102 -9.27 2.91 -14.94
C GLU A 102 -8.91 3.66 -13.67
N VAL A 103 -8.34 4.86 -13.83
CA VAL A 103 -7.87 5.67 -12.70
C VAL A 103 -9.05 6.37 -12.03
N GLN A 104 -9.28 6.02 -10.77
CA GLN A 104 -10.37 6.57 -9.97
C GLN A 104 -9.91 7.72 -9.07
N ALA A 105 -8.71 7.64 -8.49
CA ALA A 105 -8.20 8.70 -7.63
C ALA A 105 -6.67 8.77 -7.65
N ILE A 106 -6.14 9.98 -7.50
CA ILE A 106 -4.71 10.21 -7.30
C ILE A 106 -4.54 11.10 -6.06
N ALA A 107 -3.71 10.66 -5.12
CA ALA A 107 -3.33 11.46 -3.96
C ALA A 107 -1.83 11.72 -3.94
N THR A 108 -1.42 12.94 -3.66
CA THR A 108 -0.03 13.33 -3.41
C THR A 108 0.19 13.49 -1.90
N ARG A 109 1.28 12.95 -1.37
CA ARG A 109 1.61 13.01 0.04
C ARG A 109 2.24 14.35 0.36
N HIS A 110 1.67 15.19 1.22
CA HIS A 110 2.18 16.54 1.51
C HIS A 110 2.27 17.50 0.28
N ILE A 111 2.19 18.81 0.54
CA ILE A 111 2.61 19.82 -0.43
C ILE A 111 3.98 20.27 0.01
N ARG A 112 4.95 20.28 -0.90
CA ARG A 112 6.22 20.97 -0.71
C ARG A 112 6.23 22.29 -1.47
N ASP A 113 6.88 23.30 -0.91
CA ASP A 113 7.20 24.54 -1.63
C ASP A 113 8.38 24.32 -2.60
N GLU A 114 8.80 25.38 -3.29
CA GLU A 114 9.93 25.31 -4.24
C GLU A 114 11.27 24.98 -3.57
N ALA A 115 11.38 25.20 -2.26
CA ALA A 115 12.54 24.84 -1.45
C ALA A 115 12.48 23.39 -0.92
N GLY A 116 11.39 22.68 -1.17
CA GLY A 116 11.18 21.30 -0.73
C GLY A 116 10.58 21.18 0.68
N GLU A 117 10.18 22.27 1.32
CA GLU A 117 9.65 22.27 2.69
C GLU A 117 8.14 21.96 2.73
N ILE A 118 7.70 21.16 3.72
CA ILE A 118 6.28 20.77 3.83
C ILE A 118 5.43 21.96 4.23
N ILE A 119 4.55 22.40 3.33
CA ILE A 119 3.52 23.41 3.60
C ILE A 119 2.43 22.76 4.47
N LYS A 120 2.25 23.25 5.70
CA LYS A 120 1.30 22.71 6.68
C LYS A 120 -0.13 22.58 6.13
N GLY A 121 -0.83 21.52 6.53
CA GLY A 121 -2.30 21.47 6.50
C GLY A 121 -2.95 20.15 6.10
N LYS A 122 -2.34 19.33 5.23
CA LYS A 122 -2.91 18.03 4.80
C LYS A 122 -1.83 16.98 4.50
N LYS A 123 -2.00 15.77 5.05
CA LYS A 123 -1.14 14.59 4.80
C LYS A 123 -1.27 14.10 3.35
N TRP A 124 -2.48 14.12 2.81
CA TRP A 124 -2.80 13.71 1.45
C TRP A 124 -3.57 14.81 0.71
N ILE A 125 -3.14 15.15 -0.50
CA ILE A 125 -3.78 16.12 -1.39
C ILE A 125 -4.28 15.40 -2.63
N ARG A 126 -5.55 15.58 -2.94
CA ARG A 126 -6.19 14.94 -4.10
C ARG A 126 -5.91 15.72 -5.37
N ALA A 127 -5.62 14.99 -6.45
CA ALA A 127 -5.65 15.56 -7.78
C ALA A 127 -7.09 15.93 -8.16
N THR A 128 -7.27 17.05 -8.86
CA THR A 128 -8.56 17.44 -9.43
C THR A 128 -9.10 16.33 -10.33
N GLY A 129 -10.40 16.00 -10.18
CA GLY A 129 -11.03 14.90 -10.90
C GLY A 129 -10.94 13.54 -10.20
N SER A 130 -10.27 13.44 -9.05
CA SER A 130 -10.32 12.23 -8.23
C SER A 130 -11.73 11.97 -7.71
N ASN A 131 -12.18 10.73 -7.82
CA ASN A 131 -13.41 10.24 -7.21
C ASN A 131 -13.20 9.99 -5.72
N ASN A 132 -13.64 10.95 -4.90
CA ASN A 132 -13.54 10.87 -3.44
C ASN A 132 -14.54 9.89 -2.81
N SER A 133 -15.42 9.27 -3.60
CA SER A 133 -16.35 8.24 -3.13
C SER A 133 -15.93 6.84 -3.56
N PHE A 134 -14.84 6.71 -4.34
CA PHE A 134 -14.30 5.42 -4.71
C PHE A 134 -13.78 4.68 -3.48
N ILE A 135 -14.07 3.38 -3.36
CA ILE A 135 -13.50 2.56 -2.29
C ILE A 135 -12.55 1.56 -2.96
N PRO A 136 -11.22 1.76 -2.86
CA PRO A 136 -10.26 0.76 -3.29
C PRO A 136 -10.54 -0.59 -2.68
N HIS A 137 -10.77 -1.59 -3.51
CA HIS A 137 -11.01 -2.95 -3.05
C HIS A 137 -10.50 -3.97 -4.08
N HIS A 138 -10.17 -5.15 -3.59
CA HIS A 138 -9.87 -6.33 -4.39
C HIS A 138 -10.23 -7.53 -3.52
N ILE A 139 -11.22 -8.33 -3.92
CA ILE A 139 -11.68 -9.48 -3.13
C ILE A 139 -11.59 -10.72 -4.02
N ASP A 140 -10.59 -11.56 -3.78
CA ASP A 140 -10.47 -12.85 -4.45
C ASP A 140 -11.60 -13.76 -3.95
N LYS A 141 -12.28 -14.40 -4.90
CA LYS A 141 -13.35 -15.36 -4.61
C LYS A 141 -12.84 -16.55 -3.79
N ASN A 142 -11.57 -16.92 -3.94
CA ASN A 142 -10.97 -18.09 -3.28
C ASN A 142 -10.38 -17.76 -1.90
N ASP A 143 -10.26 -16.47 -1.54
CA ASP A 143 -9.77 -16.08 -0.22
C ASP A 143 -10.89 -16.21 0.83
N ASP A 144 -10.61 -16.88 1.93
CA ASP A 144 -11.56 -17.00 3.05
C ASP A 144 -11.54 -15.76 3.97
N MET A 145 -10.58 -14.86 3.78
CA MET A 145 -10.33 -13.72 4.65
C MET A 145 -10.17 -12.43 3.85
N VAL A 146 -10.83 -11.36 4.31
CA VAL A 146 -10.73 -10.02 3.73
C VAL A 146 -10.31 -9.02 4.81
N PHE A 147 -9.33 -8.19 4.48
CA PHE A 147 -8.86 -7.12 5.37
C PHE A 147 -9.55 -5.81 5.05
N ILE A 148 -9.92 -5.05 6.09
CA ILE A 148 -10.49 -3.72 5.94
C ILE A 148 -9.62 -2.71 6.70
N ALA A 149 -9.28 -1.59 6.08
CA ALA A 149 -8.58 -0.49 6.74
C ALA A 149 -9.07 0.87 6.26
N GLU A 150 -8.61 1.92 6.94
CA GLU A 150 -8.72 3.30 6.51
C GLU A 150 -7.34 3.81 6.05
N GLY A 151 -7.31 4.57 4.96
CA GLY A 151 -6.16 5.36 4.54
C GLY A 151 -5.56 5.01 3.18
N MET A 152 -4.96 6.02 2.55
CA MET A 152 -4.37 5.87 1.22
C MET A 152 -3.15 4.94 1.20
N GLY A 153 -2.38 4.88 2.28
CA GLY A 153 -1.19 4.03 2.36
C GLY A 153 -1.57 2.55 2.51
N GLU A 154 -2.67 2.29 3.19
CA GLU A 154 -3.18 0.97 3.55
C GLU A 154 -3.67 0.23 2.31
N ALA A 155 -4.29 0.93 1.36
CA ALA A 155 -4.61 0.37 0.04
C ALA A 155 -3.36 -0.15 -0.69
N GLY A 156 -2.23 0.55 -0.58
CA GLY A 156 -0.96 0.09 -1.14
C GLY A 156 -0.34 -1.08 -0.37
N LEU A 157 -0.47 -1.09 0.97
CA LEU A 157 -0.01 -2.19 1.81
C LEU A 157 -0.70 -3.51 1.44
N PHE A 158 -2.03 -3.51 1.26
CA PHE A 158 -2.75 -4.71 0.88
C PHE A 158 -2.40 -5.20 -0.54
N LYS A 159 -2.16 -4.27 -1.48
CA LYS A 159 -1.62 -4.63 -2.80
C LYS A 159 -0.25 -5.27 -2.70
N ILE A 160 0.63 -4.79 -1.82
CA ILE A 160 1.96 -5.37 -1.58
C ILE A 160 1.86 -6.76 -0.94
N LEU A 161 0.90 -6.96 -0.03
CA LEU A 161 0.63 -8.24 0.61
C LEU A 161 -0.04 -9.27 -0.32
N ASN A 162 -0.57 -8.81 -1.46
CA ASN A 162 -1.40 -9.62 -2.35
C ASN A 162 -2.56 -10.31 -1.60
N SER A 163 -3.24 -9.54 -0.75
CA SER A 163 -4.35 -10.02 0.08
C SER A 163 -5.67 -9.45 -0.40
N SER A 164 -6.78 -10.17 -0.21
CA SER A 164 -8.12 -9.58 -0.36
C SER A 164 -8.36 -8.43 0.61
N TYR A 165 -8.82 -7.28 0.12
CA TYR A 165 -8.99 -6.07 0.91
C TYR A 165 -10.14 -5.16 0.47
N ILE A 166 -10.57 -4.31 1.40
CA ILE A 166 -11.35 -3.09 1.18
C ILE A 166 -10.63 -1.98 1.94
N CYS A 167 -10.40 -0.83 1.31
CA CYS A 167 -9.73 0.28 1.96
C CYS A 167 -10.54 1.56 1.77
N PHE A 168 -11.11 2.08 2.85
CA PHE A 168 -11.76 3.38 2.85
C PHE A 168 -10.67 4.44 2.83
N GLN A 169 -10.77 5.45 1.98
CA GLN A 169 -9.68 6.41 1.83
C GLN A 169 -9.62 7.43 3.00
N ASN A 170 -10.67 7.52 3.83
CA ASN A 170 -10.79 8.34 5.04
C ASN A 170 -12.07 7.99 5.83
N ALA A 171 -12.18 8.47 7.06
CA ALA A 171 -13.32 8.23 7.95
C ALA A 171 -14.66 8.77 7.44
N ASP A 172 -14.67 9.84 6.63
CA ASP A 172 -15.92 10.32 6.04
C ASP A 172 -16.50 9.31 5.04
N GLU A 173 -15.67 8.52 4.37
CA GLU A 173 -16.13 7.45 3.47
C GLU A 173 -16.73 6.27 4.25
N LEU A 174 -16.14 5.92 5.41
CA LEU A 174 -16.71 4.93 6.32
C LEU A 174 -18.13 5.33 6.72
N ASN A 175 -18.31 6.58 7.17
CA ASN A 175 -19.61 7.12 7.60
C ASN A 175 -20.66 7.21 6.48
N LYS A 176 -20.24 7.18 5.21
CA LYS A 176 -21.12 7.27 4.04
C LYS A 176 -21.30 5.93 3.32
N PHE A 177 -20.74 4.84 3.85
CA PHE A 177 -20.77 3.54 3.20
C PHE A 177 -22.19 3.07 2.88
N GLU A 178 -23.16 3.37 3.75
CA GLU A 178 -24.58 3.02 3.55
C GLU A 178 -25.13 3.52 2.20
N TYR A 179 -24.69 4.70 1.76
CA TYR A 179 -25.16 5.36 0.54
C TYR A 179 -24.15 5.25 -0.62
N ASN A 180 -23.09 4.46 -0.46
CA ASN A 180 -22.07 4.32 -1.48
C ASN A 180 -22.57 3.42 -2.63
N PRO A 181 -22.42 3.82 -3.91
CA PRO A 181 -22.82 3.00 -5.05
C PRO A 181 -22.16 1.60 -5.10
N LEU A 182 -21.00 1.43 -4.47
CA LEU A 182 -20.27 0.17 -4.40
C LEU A 182 -20.72 -0.75 -3.25
N LYS A 183 -21.65 -0.31 -2.39
CA LYS A 183 -22.07 -1.04 -1.19
C LYS A 183 -22.52 -2.47 -1.50
N ASP A 184 -23.50 -2.62 -2.40
CA ASP A 184 -24.11 -3.92 -2.67
C ASP A 184 -23.11 -4.89 -3.32
N GLU A 185 -22.24 -4.37 -4.19
CA GLU A 185 -21.15 -5.14 -4.78
C GLU A 185 -20.17 -5.65 -3.71
N ILE A 186 -19.73 -4.76 -2.82
CA ILE A 186 -18.80 -5.08 -1.74
C ILE A 186 -19.41 -6.11 -0.78
N LEU A 187 -20.64 -5.87 -0.30
CA LEU A 187 -21.31 -6.78 0.63
C LEU A 187 -21.53 -8.16 0.01
N SER A 188 -21.88 -8.24 -1.28
CA SER A 188 -21.99 -9.50 -2.00
C SER A 188 -20.67 -10.27 -2.03
N LYS A 189 -19.55 -9.58 -2.31
CA LYS A 189 -18.21 -10.19 -2.33
C LYS A 189 -17.71 -10.61 -0.93
N LEU A 190 -18.21 -9.99 0.14
CA LEU A 190 -17.86 -10.31 1.53
C LEU A 190 -18.60 -11.53 2.09
N LYS A 191 -19.64 -11.99 1.39
CA LYS A 191 -20.52 -13.05 1.88
C LYS A 191 -19.72 -14.30 2.28
N ASP A 192 -20.01 -14.81 3.49
CA ASP A 192 -19.42 -16.02 4.07
C ASP A 192 -17.88 -15.97 4.30
N LYS A 193 -17.23 -14.82 4.14
CA LYS A 193 -15.80 -14.62 4.43
C LYS A 193 -15.58 -14.15 5.86
N ALA A 194 -14.40 -14.43 6.42
CA ALA A 194 -13.93 -13.79 7.64
C ALA A 194 -13.38 -12.39 7.32
N VAL A 195 -13.69 -11.41 8.16
CA VAL A 195 -13.26 -10.02 7.99
C VAL A 195 -12.45 -9.55 9.18
N ILE A 196 -11.30 -8.93 8.90
CA ILE A 196 -10.45 -8.29 9.91
C ILE A 196 -10.34 -6.80 9.59
N CYS A 197 -10.86 -5.97 10.49
CA CYS A 197 -10.82 -4.52 10.40
C CYS A 197 -9.65 -3.96 11.20
N PHE A 198 -8.70 -3.30 10.54
CA PHE A 198 -7.65 -2.50 11.17
C PHE A 198 -8.18 -1.10 11.44
N VAL A 199 -8.40 -0.80 12.72
CA VAL A 199 -8.99 0.46 13.17
C VAL A 199 -7.88 1.36 13.68
N ASP A 200 -7.78 2.56 13.10
CA ASP A 200 -6.88 3.61 13.57
C ASP A 200 -7.10 3.86 15.06
N ASN A 201 -6.01 4.13 15.78
CA ASN A 201 -6.09 4.35 17.21
C ASN A 201 -6.57 5.77 17.55
N ASP A 202 -7.76 6.12 17.11
CA ASP A 202 -8.46 7.35 17.49
C ASP A 202 -9.99 7.16 17.49
N GLU A 203 -10.70 8.16 18.00
CA GLU A 203 -12.16 8.13 18.09
C GLU A 203 -12.84 8.21 16.73
N VAL A 204 -12.21 8.88 15.76
CA VAL A 204 -12.81 9.13 14.45
C VAL A 204 -12.85 7.84 13.64
N GLY A 205 -11.72 7.12 13.57
CA GLY A 205 -11.62 5.81 12.95
C GLY A 205 -12.53 4.79 13.65
N GLN A 206 -12.55 4.76 14.99
CA GLN A 206 -13.45 3.86 15.72
C GLN A 206 -14.93 4.11 15.40
N ASN A 207 -15.35 5.38 15.37
CA ASN A 207 -16.74 5.72 15.06
C ASN A 207 -17.09 5.37 13.61
N GLY A 208 -16.18 5.61 12.67
CA GLY A 208 -16.35 5.20 11.27
C GLY A 208 -16.53 3.69 11.13
N PHE A 209 -15.71 2.88 11.82
CA PHE A 209 -15.86 1.43 11.80
C PHE A 209 -17.15 0.94 12.49
N ASN A 210 -17.53 1.55 13.61
CA ASN A 210 -18.80 1.25 14.28
C ASN A 210 -20.01 1.49 13.35
N ALA A 211 -19.94 2.47 12.45
CA ALA A 211 -21.00 2.75 11.48
C ALA A 211 -21.14 1.66 10.41
N ILE A 212 -20.05 0.97 10.04
CA ILE A 212 -20.10 -0.06 8.99
C ILE A 212 -20.31 -1.49 9.51
N TYR A 213 -20.02 -1.75 10.80
CA TYR A 213 -20.14 -3.09 11.38
C TYR A 213 -21.52 -3.73 11.24
N PRO A 214 -22.66 -3.02 11.40
CA PRO A 214 -23.97 -3.63 11.19
C PRO A 214 -24.13 -4.22 9.78
N PHE A 215 -23.69 -3.50 8.75
CA PHE A 215 -23.82 -3.95 7.36
C PHE A 215 -22.89 -5.13 7.04
N ILE A 216 -21.66 -5.08 7.53
CA ILE A 216 -20.65 -6.11 7.24
C ILE A 216 -20.90 -7.37 8.08
N GLY A 217 -21.29 -7.21 9.34
CA GLY A 217 -21.57 -8.31 10.26
C GLY A 217 -22.76 -9.18 9.83
N GLU A 218 -23.72 -8.62 9.08
CA GLU A 218 -24.85 -9.37 8.53
C GLU A 218 -24.48 -10.36 7.42
N VAL A 219 -23.41 -10.08 6.66
CA VAL A 219 -23.03 -10.88 5.48
C VAL A 219 -21.79 -11.75 5.69
N THR A 220 -20.94 -11.38 6.65
CA THR A 220 -19.68 -12.07 6.92
C THR A 220 -19.85 -13.25 7.85
N LYS A 221 -18.96 -14.24 7.72
CA LYS A 221 -18.95 -15.41 8.61
C LYS A 221 -18.42 -15.06 9.99
N GLU A 222 -17.36 -14.26 10.03
CA GLU A 222 -16.72 -13.78 11.25
C GLU A 222 -16.25 -12.34 11.05
N LEU A 223 -16.41 -11.51 12.08
CA LEU A 223 -15.98 -10.11 12.06
C LEU A 223 -15.07 -9.84 13.26
N TYR A 224 -13.86 -9.38 12.96
CA TYR A 224 -12.84 -9.03 13.93
C TYR A 224 -12.39 -7.59 13.75
N GLN A 225 -11.96 -6.99 14.84
CA GLN A 225 -11.26 -5.72 14.85
C GLN A 225 -9.87 -5.87 15.46
N ILE A 226 -8.91 -5.12 14.92
CA ILE A 226 -7.58 -4.94 15.48
C ILE A 226 -7.45 -3.49 15.89
N ARG A 227 -7.09 -3.28 17.15
CA ARG A 227 -6.86 -1.96 17.73
C ARG A 227 -5.46 -1.87 18.34
N PHE A 228 -4.84 -0.72 18.17
CA PHE A 228 -3.50 -0.42 18.71
C PHE A 228 -3.62 0.37 20.03
N LYS A 229 -4.39 -0.14 21.01
CA LYS A 229 -4.73 0.58 22.25
C LYS A 229 -3.51 0.96 23.11
N ASP A 230 -2.41 0.24 22.95
CA ASP A 230 -1.11 0.43 23.59
C ASP A 230 -0.23 1.48 22.88
N LYS A 231 -0.70 2.06 21.76
CA LYS A 231 0.04 3.01 20.93
C LYS A 231 -0.55 4.43 21.04
N PRO A 232 0.17 5.46 20.55
CA PRO A 232 -0.34 6.84 20.55
C PRO A 232 -1.61 7.02 19.70
N LYS A 233 -2.30 8.15 19.91
CA LYS A 233 -3.46 8.54 19.11
C LYS A 233 -3.08 8.66 17.62
N GLY A 234 -3.92 8.12 16.73
CA GLY A 234 -3.72 8.16 15.28
C GLY A 234 -2.73 7.13 14.74
N TYR A 235 -2.32 6.17 15.56
CA TYR A 235 -1.50 5.03 15.13
C TYR A 235 -2.33 4.07 14.26
N ASP A 236 -1.81 3.75 13.08
CA ASP A 236 -2.51 2.97 12.04
C ASP A 236 -1.74 1.67 11.67
N LEU A 237 -2.30 0.88 10.73
CA LEU A 237 -1.67 -0.35 10.24
C LEU A 237 -0.29 -0.09 9.61
N ARG A 238 -0.10 1.05 8.93
CA ARG A 238 1.19 1.39 8.33
C ARG A 238 2.23 1.66 9.40
N ASP A 239 1.89 2.42 10.44
CA ASP A 239 2.80 2.67 11.56
C ASP A 239 3.18 1.35 12.26
N PHE A 240 2.21 0.42 12.36
CA PHE A 240 2.45 -0.93 12.85
C PHE A 240 3.46 -1.72 12.01
N ILE A 241 3.30 -1.72 10.68
CA ILE A 241 4.25 -2.38 9.76
C ILE A 241 5.63 -1.73 9.81
N ILE A 242 5.69 -0.40 9.97
CA ILE A 242 6.94 0.35 10.14
C ILE A 242 7.66 -0.11 11.40
N ASP A 243 6.97 -0.22 12.54
CA ASP A 243 7.58 -0.69 13.80
C ASP A 243 8.05 -2.15 13.68
N LEU A 244 7.21 -3.05 13.16
CA LEU A 244 7.61 -4.44 12.92
C LEU A 244 8.84 -4.53 12.01
N SER A 245 8.98 -3.64 11.03
CA SER A 245 10.13 -3.63 10.11
C SER A 245 11.43 -3.16 10.76
N LYS A 246 11.36 -2.42 11.87
CA LYS A 246 12.54 -2.03 12.68
C LYS A 246 12.97 -3.18 13.58
N ASP A 247 12.00 -3.91 14.12
CA ASP A 247 12.24 -4.94 15.14
C ASP A 247 12.51 -6.33 14.54
N HIS A 248 12.11 -6.56 13.29
CA HIS A 248 12.24 -7.85 12.62
C HIS A 248 12.99 -7.77 11.29
N SER A 249 13.70 -8.86 10.99
CA SER A 249 14.26 -9.09 9.66
C SER A 249 13.14 -9.32 8.64
N HIS A 250 13.43 -9.12 7.35
CA HIS A 250 12.49 -9.46 6.28
C HIS A 250 12.03 -10.93 6.28
N LYS A 251 12.79 -11.85 6.90
CA LYS A 251 12.40 -13.27 6.99
C LYS A 251 11.33 -13.52 8.05
N ASP A 252 11.25 -12.66 9.05
CA ASP A 252 10.43 -12.88 10.24
C ASP A 252 9.21 -11.96 10.28
N ILE A 253 9.22 -10.85 9.54
CA ILE A 253 8.19 -9.81 9.65
C ILE A 253 6.77 -10.31 9.35
N LEU A 254 6.56 -11.16 8.34
CA LEU A 254 5.23 -11.70 8.03
C LEU A 254 4.75 -12.67 9.12
N LYS A 255 5.68 -13.42 9.74
CA LYS A 255 5.37 -14.28 10.88
C LYS A 255 5.02 -13.46 12.11
N ALA A 256 5.74 -12.37 12.36
CA ALA A 256 5.46 -11.44 13.45
C ALA A 256 4.10 -10.75 13.24
N LEU A 257 3.83 -10.25 12.03
CA LEU A 257 2.55 -9.65 11.65
C LEU A 257 1.39 -10.62 11.89
N ALA A 258 1.49 -11.86 11.41
CA ALA A 258 0.45 -12.87 11.59
C ALA A 258 0.25 -13.28 13.07
N LYS A 259 1.31 -13.22 13.88
CA LYS A 259 1.22 -13.48 15.33
C LYS A 259 0.49 -12.34 16.03
N GLU A 260 0.90 -11.10 15.79
CA GLU A 260 0.32 -9.91 16.40
C GLU A 260 -1.14 -9.70 16.01
N ILE A 261 -1.51 -9.96 14.74
CA ILE A 261 -2.91 -9.99 14.29
C ILE A 261 -3.74 -10.94 15.16
N ARG A 262 -3.23 -12.17 15.39
CA ARG A 262 -3.92 -13.18 16.21
C ARG A 262 -4.02 -12.81 17.69
N GLU A 263 -3.03 -12.11 18.23
CA GLU A 263 -3.00 -11.70 19.64
C GLU A 263 -3.87 -10.46 19.90
N ARG A 264 -4.08 -9.61 18.89
CA ARG A 264 -4.82 -8.34 19.00
C ARG A 264 -6.26 -8.40 18.51
N GLN A 265 -6.63 -9.44 17.76
CA GLN A 265 -7.99 -9.55 17.22
C GLN A 265 -9.02 -9.63 18.36
N GLY A 266 -9.97 -8.68 18.35
CA GLY A 266 -11.18 -8.73 19.15
C GLY A 266 -12.36 -9.05 18.25
N ARG A 267 -13.22 -9.99 18.65
CA ARG A 267 -14.50 -10.22 17.96
C ARG A 267 -15.37 -8.97 18.11
N VAL A 268 -16.02 -8.56 17.02
CA VAL A 268 -17.01 -7.48 16.99
C VAL A 268 -18.39 -8.07 17.32
#